data_AF-A0A528B1Z8-F1
#
_entry.id   AF-A0A528B1Z8-F1
#
_cell.length_a   1.000
_cell.length_b   1.000
_cell.length_c   1.000
_cell.angle_alpha   90.00
_cell.angle_beta   90.00
_cell.angle_gamma   90.00
#
_symmetry.space_group_name_H-M   'P 1'
#
loop_
_entity.id
_entity.type
_entity.pdbx_description
1 polymer ?
#
loop_
_entity_poly.entity_id
_entity_poly.type
_entity_poly.pdbx_seq_one_letter_code
_entity_poly.pdbx_strand_id
1 'polypeptide(L)'
;MKHVIRLVLFATLLASMEARAETLPLPANLIGAASDAGETLLIEADAREAYFPLAINFVTQKNQAFCGVASSVMVLNAIGVPAPPVPEYDPYRTFTQDNLL
;
A
#
# COMPACT_ATOMS: atom_id res chain seq x y z
N MET A 1 6.56 8.53 -45.01
CA MET A 1 5.33 9.05 -44.36
C MET A 1 4.60 8.03 -43.49
N LYS A 2 4.14 6.87 -44.01
CA LYS A 2 3.35 5.89 -43.21
C LYS A 2 4.07 5.37 -41.96
N HIS A 3 5.38 5.13 -42.03
CA HIS A 3 6.18 4.67 -40.88
C HIS A 3 6.35 5.75 -39.81
N VAL A 4 6.53 7.01 -40.21
CA VAL A 4 6.63 8.16 -39.29
C VAL A 4 5.30 8.37 -38.58
N ILE A 5 4.18 8.27 -39.30
CA ILE A 5 2.83 8.37 -38.71
C ILE A 5 2.59 7.24 -37.68
N ARG A 6 2.99 6.01 -37.99
CA ARG A 6 2.89 4.88 -37.05
C ARG A 6 3.76 5.07 -35.81
N LEU A 7 4.97 5.60 -35.98
CA LEU A 7 5.90 5.84 -34.87
C LEU A 7 5.37 6.95 -33.94
N VAL A 8 4.82 8.01 -34.51
CA VAL A 8 4.18 9.09 -33.75
C VAL A 8 2.95 8.57 -33.00
N LEU A 9 2.07 7.78 -33.64
CA LEU A 9 0.90 7.16 -33.01
C LEU A 9 1.27 6.25 -31.84
N PHE A 10 2.30 5.43 -32.01
CA PHE A 10 2.77 4.52 -30.96
C PHE A 10 3.38 5.29 -29.78
N ALA A 11 4.16 6.34 -30.06
CA ALA A 11 4.72 7.21 -29.02
C ALA A 11 3.61 7.95 -28.23
N THR A 12 2.56 8.42 -28.89
CA THR A 12 1.43 9.08 -28.21
C THR A 12 0.62 8.13 -27.34
N LEU A 13 0.43 6.87 -27.76
CA LEU A 13 -0.26 5.84 -26.96
C LEU A 13 0.52 5.46 -25.69
N LEU A 14 1.85 5.39 -25.80
CA LEU A 14 2.73 5.13 -24.65
C LEU A 14 2.77 6.32 -23.68
N ALA A 15 2.72 7.55 -24.20
CA ALA A 15 2.70 8.75 -23.38
C ALA A 15 1.38 8.95 -22.60
N SER A 16 0.28 8.34 -23.07
CA SER A 16 -1.03 8.43 -22.39
C SER A 16 -1.25 7.39 -21.29
N MET A 17 -0.30 6.48 -21.03
CA MET A 17 -0.45 5.44 -20.03
C MET A 17 -0.12 5.97 -18.61
N GLU A 18 -0.99 6.88 -18.17
CA GLU A 18 -1.22 7.31 -16.79
C GLU A 18 -1.57 6.15 -15.85
N ALA A 19 -0.66 5.26 -15.45
CA ALA A 19 -0.98 4.25 -14.43
C ALA A 19 -1.11 4.93 -13.04
N ARG A 20 -2.28 5.50 -12.77
CA ARG A 20 -2.61 6.10 -11.46
C ARG A 20 -3.34 5.07 -10.61
N ALA A 21 -3.06 5.08 -9.31
CA ALA A 21 -3.90 4.38 -8.35
C ALA A 21 -5.27 5.09 -8.30
N GLU A 22 -6.30 4.45 -8.86
CA GLU A 22 -7.65 4.97 -8.80
C GLU A 22 -8.30 4.61 -7.46
N THR A 23 -8.64 5.64 -6.68
CA THR A 23 -9.36 5.50 -5.42
C THR A 23 -10.70 6.24 -5.52
N LEU A 24 -11.68 5.80 -4.73
CA LEU A 24 -12.99 6.47 -4.66
C LEU A 24 -12.83 7.85 -3.98
N PRO A 25 -13.59 8.89 -4.38
CA PRO A 25 -13.63 10.14 -3.64
C PRO A 25 -14.02 9.92 -2.17
N LEU A 26 -13.43 10.72 -1.29
CA LEU A 26 -13.77 10.73 0.12
C LEU A 26 -15.09 11.47 0.35
N PRO A 27 -15.97 10.96 1.24
CA PRO A 27 -17.08 11.72 1.79
C PRO A 27 -16.61 13.04 2.43
N ALA A 28 -17.45 14.08 2.37
CA ALA A 28 -17.10 15.44 2.81
C ALA A 28 -16.71 15.56 4.29
N ASN A 29 -17.06 14.58 5.11
CA ASN A 29 -16.75 14.55 6.54
C ASN A 29 -15.44 13.81 6.89
N LEU A 30 -14.66 13.35 5.90
CA LEU A 30 -13.39 12.66 6.11
C LEU A 30 -12.21 13.50 5.55
N ILE A 31 -11.09 13.47 6.25
CA ILE A 31 -9.82 14.08 5.81
C ILE A 31 -8.90 12.95 5.37
N GLY A 32 -8.42 13.02 4.12
CA GLY A 32 -7.50 12.01 3.58
C GLY A 32 -6.10 12.13 4.20
N ALA A 33 -5.48 10.99 4.52
CA ALA A 33 -4.15 10.95 5.12
C ALA A 33 -3.05 11.55 4.21
N ALA A 34 -3.22 11.48 2.89
CA ALA A 34 -2.30 12.05 1.90
C ALA A 34 -2.69 13.48 1.47
N SER A 35 -3.15 14.29 2.42
CA SER A 35 -3.45 15.71 2.22
C SER A 35 -2.72 16.55 3.26
N ASP A 36 -2.42 17.82 2.97
CA ASP A 36 -1.74 18.72 3.91
C ASP A 36 -2.41 18.75 5.30
N ALA A 37 -3.75 18.75 5.32
CA ALA A 37 -4.53 18.68 6.56
C ALA A 37 -4.36 17.33 7.27
N GLY A 38 -4.35 16.21 6.54
CA GLY A 38 -4.13 14.87 7.09
C GLY A 38 -2.71 14.69 7.66
N GLU A 39 -1.70 15.22 6.97
CA GLU A 39 -0.32 15.23 7.45
C GLU A 39 -0.19 16.04 8.74
N THR A 40 -0.82 17.22 8.79
CA THR A 40 -0.85 18.06 9.99
C THR A 40 -1.50 17.33 11.16
N LEU A 41 -2.63 16.65 10.95
CA LEU A 41 -3.29 15.85 11.98
C LEU A 41 -2.37 14.77 12.56
N LEU A 42 -1.59 14.07 11.72
CA LEU A 42 -0.62 13.08 12.20
C LEU A 42 0.58 13.73 12.91
N ILE A 43 1.04 14.89 12.42
CA ILE A 43 2.18 15.60 13.00
C ILE A 43 1.85 16.15 14.39
N GLU A 44 0.61 16.60 14.60
CA GLU A 44 0.14 17.20 15.83
C GLU A 44 -0.50 16.21 16.81
N ALA A 45 -0.80 14.98 16.37
CA ALA A 45 -1.37 13.95 17.24
C ALA A 45 -0.41 13.54 18.37
N ASP A 46 -0.89 13.61 19.61
CA ASP A 46 -0.16 13.10 20.78
C ASP A 46 -0.07 11.56 20.73
N ALA A 47 -1.16 10.87 20.40
CA ALA A 47 -1.27 9.41 20.39
C ALA A 47 -1.02 8.84 18.98
N ARG A 48 0.24 8.73 18.59
CA ARG A 48 0.65 8.30 17.23
C ARG A 48 1.78 7.28 17.20
N GLU A 49 2.17 6.74 18.35
CA GLU A 49 3.32 5.84 18.48
C GLU A 49 3.16 4.58 17.63
N ALA A 50 1.92 4.08 17.51
CA ALA A 50 1.60 2.92 16.69
C ALA A 50 1.67 3.19 15.18
N TYR A 51 1.59 4.45 14.73
CA TYR A 51 1.60 4.77 13.31
C TYR A 51 2.88 4.29 12.63
N PHE A 52 4.05 4.61 13.21
CA PHE A 52 5.34 4.31 12.59
C PHE A 52 5.61 2.81 12.40
N PRO A 53 5.47 1.93 13.41
CA PRO A 53 5.67 0.50 13.22
C PRO A 53 4.61 -0.13 12.31
N LEU A 54 3.37 0.39 12.30
CA LEU A 54 2.34 -0.08 11.36
C LEU A 54 2.63 0.37 9.92
N ALA A 55 3.10 1.61 9.71
CA ALA A 55 3.43 2.15 8.40
C ALA A 55 4.59 1.38 7.74
N ILE A 56 5.60 0.97 8.51
CA ILE A 56 6.69 0.11 8.05
C ILE A 56 6.18 -1.26 7.55
N ASN A 57 5.07 -1.73 8.11
CA ASN A 57 4.49 -3.03 7.79
C ASN A 57 3.25 -2.95 6.88
N PHE A 58 2.96 -1.79 6.29
CA PHE A 58 1.71 -1.58 5.54
C PHE A 58 1.63 -2.45 4.28
N VAL A 59 0.51 -3.14 4.08
CA VAL A 59 0.27 -4.04 2.95
C VAL A 59 -1.13 -3.86 2.36
N THR A 60 -1.25 -4.06 1.05
CA THR A 60 -2.56 -4.16 0.37
C THR A 60 -3.16 -5.55 0.56
N GLN A 61 -4.45 -5.64 0.88
CA GLN A 61 -5.15 -6.93 0.97
C GLN A 61 -5.09 -7.70 -0.37
N LYS A 62 -4.76 -9.00 -0.34
CA LYS A 62 -4.60 -9.82 -1.57
C LYS A 62 -5.88 -9.96 -2.39
N ASN A 63 -7.03 -9.90 -1.72
CA ASN A 63 -8.34 -9.93 -2.35
C ASN A 63 -9.36 -9.17 -1.48
N GLN A 64 -10.58 -8.99 -1.98
CA GLN A 64 -11.63 -8.18 -1.34
C GLN A 64 -12.15 -8.74 0.00
N ALA A 65 -11.81 -9.97 0.36
CA ALA A 65 -12.20 -10.61 1.63
C ALA A 65 -11.05 -10.70 2.65
N PHE A 66 -9.85 -10.20 2.33
CA PHE A 66 -8.63 -10.40 3.12
C PHE A 66 -8.23 -9.23 4.02
N CYS A 67 -9.08 -8.21 4.19
CA CYS A 67 -8.77 -7.04 5.01
C CYS A 67 -8.33 -7.43 6.44
N GLY A 68 -9.02 -8.37 7.10
CA GLY A 68 -8.65 -8.85 8.43
C GLY A 68 -7.31 -9.59 8.48
N VAL A 69 -6.99 -10.38 7.43
CA VAL A 69 -5.70 -11.08 7.30
C VAL A 69 -4.58 -10.04 7.13
N ALA A 70 -4.76 -9.06 6.25
CA ALA A 70 -3.81 -7.97 6.04
C ALA A 70 -3.56 -7.17 7.32
N SER A 71 -4.63 -6.77 8.04
CA SER A 71 -4.51 -6.07 9.32
C SER A 71 -3.76 -6.89 10.37
N SER A 72 -4.02 -8.19 10.45
CA SER A 72 -3.34 -9.09 11.40
C SER A 72 -1.85 -9.20 11.08
N VAL A 73 -1.49 -9.36 9.80
CA VAL A 73 -0.09 -9.39 9.34
C VAL A 73 0.65 -8.11 9.76
N MET A 74 0.06 -6.93 9.53
CA MET A 74 0.65 -5.65 9.93
C MET A 74 0.93 -5.60 11.42
N VAL A 75 -0.06 -5.95 12.25
CA VAL A 75 0.05 -5.89 13.70
C VAL A 75 1.08 -6.89 14.22
N LEU A 76 1.03 -8.14 13.77
CA LEU A 76 1.94 -9.20 14.23
C LEU A 76 3.40 -8.89 13.89
N ASN A 77 3.66 -8.37 12.68
CA ASN A 77 5.01 -7.94 12.31
C ASN A 77 5.44 -6.69 13.11
N ALA A 78 4.55 -5.73 13.34
CA ALA A 78 4.85 -4.53 14.11
C ALA A 78 5.22 -4.82 15.58
N ILE A 79 4.61 -5.84 16.19
CA ILE A 79 4.93 -6.27 17.57
C ILE A 79 6.08 -7.27 17.66
N GLY A 80 6.61 -7.74 16.52
CA GLY A 80 7.82 -8.57 16.47
C GLY A 80 7.67 -9.98 17.07
N VAL A 81 6.48 -10.58 17.06
CA VAL A 81 6.30 -11.96 17.54
C VAL A 81 6.93 -12.97 16.56
N PRO A 82 7.32 -14.17 17.03
CA PRO A 82 7.95 -15.18 16.18
C PRO A 82 7.07 -15.54 14.97
N ALA A 83 7.61 -15.35 13.77
CA ALA A 83 6.91 -15.60 12.52
C ALA A 83 7.28 -16.96 11.89
N PRO A 84 6.39 -17.52 11.04
CA PRO A 84 6.72 -18.66 10.19
C PRO A 84 7.86 -18.35 9.21
N PRO A 85 8.60 -19.36 8.72
CA PRO A 85 9.53 -19.16 7.61
C PRO A 85 8.78 -18.82 6.32
N VAL A 86 9.39 -17.99 5.49
CA VAL A 86 8.93 -17.68 4.13
C VAL A 86 10.06 -18.11 3.19
N PRO A 87 9.88 -19.15 2.36
CA PRO A 87 10.96 -19.68 1.52
C PRO A 87 11.65 -18.62 0.66
N GLU A 88 10.90 -17.64 0.18
CA GLU A 88 11.37 -16.54 -0.65
C GLU A 88 12.26 -15.54 0.11
N TYR A 89 12.19 -15.52 1.45
CA TYR A 89 12.90 -14.57 2.30
C TYR A 89 13.92 -15.24 3.23
N ASP A 90 14.31 -16.49 3.01
CA ASP A 90 15.29 -17.17 3.84
C ASP A 90 16.61 -16.36 3.97
N PRO A 91 17.20 -16.23 5.18
CA PRO A 91 16.83 -16.85 6.47
C PRO A 91 15.84 -16.03 7.32
N TYR A 92 15.25 -14.97 6.76
CA TYR A 92 14.36 -14.07 7.48
C TYR A 92 12.96 -14.68 7.67
N ARG A 93 12.29 -14.26 8.73
CA ARG A 93 10.95 -14.71 9.12
C ARG A 93 10.03 -13.52 9.26
N THR A 94 8.84 -13.62 8.67
CA THR A 94 7.83 -12.56 8.71
C THR A 94 6.45 -13.13 8.44
N PHE A 95 5.41 -12.52 8.98
CA PHE A 95 4.04 -12.83 8.59
C PHE A 95 3.76 -12.26 7.21
N THR A 96 3.07 -13.03 6.39
CA THR A 96 2.51 -12.64 5.10
C THR A 96 1.04 -13.03 5.07
N GLN A 97 0.28 -12.54 4.08
CA GLN A 97 -1.11 -12.92 3.93
C GLN A 97 -1.29 -14.39 3.47
N ASP A 98 -0.20 -15.09 3.16
CA ASP A 98 -0.20 -16.49 2.72
C ASP A 98 0.21 -17.50 3.80
N ASN A 99 0.77 -17.03 4.92
CA ASN A 99 1.27 -17.90 5.99
C ASN A 99 0.61 -17.64 7.36
N LEU A 100 -0.43 -16.81 7.40
CA LEU A 100 -1.14 -16.47 8.64
C LEU A 100 -2.11 -17.58 9.09
N LEU A 101 -2.75 -18.28 8.14
CA LEU A 101 -3.81 -19.28 8.37
C LEU A 101 -3.45 -20.63 7.75
#